data_AF-A0A9N9EHZ8-F1
#
_entry.id   AF-A0A9N9EHZ8-F1
#
_cell.length_a   1.000
_cell.length_b   1.000
_cell.length_c   1.000
_cell.angle_alpha   90.00
_cell.angle_beta   90.00
_cell.angle_gamma   90.00
#
_symmetry.space_group_name_H-M   'P 1'
#
loop_
_entity.id
_entity.type
_entity.pdbx_description
1 polymer ?
#
loop_
_entity_poly.entity_id
_entity_poly.type
_entity_poly.pdbx_seq_one_letter_code
_entity_poly.pdbx_strand_id
1 'polypeptide(L)'
;GFYTAYRVMKDYPSALIDMYEALPIPFGLVRYGVAPDHPEVKNVQHKFDEVASDSRFQFIGNVRFGKDISLAELKPHYDAIVLSYGASAEKKLGIKGDDGSLKNVLSAGDFVGWYNGLFQDYNLQLDLTRTDTAVVIGHGNVALDVARILLMD
;
A
#
# COMPACT_ATOMS: atom_id res chain seq x y z
N GLY A 1 -3.86 8.05 6.17
CA GLY A 1 -3.58 7.96 7.62
C GLY A 1 -2.67 9.07 8.11
N PHE A 2 -1.34 8.91 7.96
CA PHE A 2 -0.36 9.71 8.72
C PHE A 2 -0.46 11.23 8.55
N TYR A 3 -0.71 11.72 7.34
CA TYR A 3 -0.88 13.16 7.14
C TYR A 3 -2.12 13.73 7.84
N THR A 4 -3.22 12.96 7.88
CA THR A 4 -4.41 13.32 8.67
C THR A 4 -4.04 13.40 10.16
N ALA A 5 -3.35 12.37 10.68
CA ALA A 5 -2.93 12.33 12.06
C ALA A 5 -2.03 13.52 12.42
N TYR A 6 -0.99 13.77 11.63
CA TYR A 6 -0.11 14.92 11.75
C TYR A 6 -0.88 16.25 11.84
N ARG A 7 -1.84 16.46 10.92
CA ARG A 7 -2.59 17.71 10.87
C ARG A 7 -3.52 17.86 12.07
N VAL A 8 -4.24 16.80 12.44
CA VAL A 8 -5.15 16.81 13.60
C VAL A 8 -4.39 17.06 14.88
N MET A 9 -3.26 16.39 15.12
CA MET A 9 -2.45 16.55 16.33
C MET A 9 -1.82 17.94 16.45
N LYS A 10 -1.54 18.59 15.31
CA LYS A 10 -1.04 19.97 15.25
C LYS A 10 -2.13 20.99 15.58
N ASP A 11 -3.33 20.81 15.04
CA ASP A 11 -4.42 21.79 15.19
C ASP A 11 -5.22 21.57 16.48
N TYR A 12 -5.23 20.34 17.02
CA TYR A 12 -5.95 19.93 18.23
C TYR A 12 -4.98 19.24 19.21
N PRO A 13 -4.33 19.99 20.12
CA PRO A 13 -3.31 19.46 21.01
C PRO A 13 -3.77 18.33 21.94
N SER A 14 -5.06 18.28 22.29
CA SER A 14 -5.65 17.24 23.14
C SER A 14 -6.18 16.03 22.38
N ALA A 15 -6.08 15.99 21.05
CA ALA A 15 -6.58 14.87 20.26
C ALA A 15 -5.74 13.62 20.50
N LEU A 16 -6.41 12.48 20.70
CA LEU A 16 -5.83 11.14 20.69
C LEU A 16 -6.14 10.47 19.36
N ILE A 17 -5.20 9.71 18.82
CA ILE A 17 -5.31 9.10 17.49
C ILE A 17 -4.93 7.64 17.55
N ASP A 18 -5.89 6.79 17.19
CA ASP A 18 -5.65 5.38 16.93
C ASP A 18 -5.65 5.13 15.42
N MET A 19 -4.57 4.56 14.89
CA MET A 19 -4.44 4.21 13.49
C MET A 19 -4.56 2.71 13.30
N TYR A 20 -5.70 2.27 12.76
CA TYR A 20 -5.93 0.89 12.36
C TYR A 20 -5.32 0.61 10.98
N GLU A 21 -4.62 -0.52 10.85
CA GLU A 21 -4.01 -0.98 9.61
C GLU A 21 -4.18 -2.50 9.47
N ALA A 22 -4.53 -2.93 8.25
CA ALA A 22 -4.73 -4.33 7.92
C ALA A 22 -3.41 -5.11 7.96
N LEU A 23 -2.30 -4.48 7.57
CA LEU A 23 -0.96 -5.06 7.60
C LEU A 23 -0.30 -4.89 8.98
N PRO A 24 0.69 -5.74 9.32
CA PRO A 24 1.44 -5.59 10.57
C PRO A 24 2.41 -4.40 10.56
N ILE A 25 2.73 -3.84 9.39
CA ILE A 25 3.73 -2.79 9.21
C ILE A 25 3.05 -1.57 8.56
N PRO A 26 3.31 -0.34 9.05
CA PRO A 26 2.68 0.88 8.55
C PRO A 26 3.21 1.34 7.18
N PHE A 27 2.76 2.54 6.77
CA PHE A 27 3.20 3.35 5.63
C PHE A 27 2.63 3.00 4.26
N GLY A 28 1.92 1.87 4.12
CA GLY A 28 1.19 1.52 2.90
C GLY A 28 2.07 1.62 1.66
N LEU A 29 1.60 2.30 0.62
CA LEU A 29 2.32 2.42 -0.66
C LEU A 29 3.66 3.16 -0.58
N VAL A 30 3.95 3.94 0.46
CA VAL A 30 5.31 4.47 0.63
C VAL A 30 6.32 3.34 0.84
N ARG A 31 5.89 2.26 1.51
CA ARG A 31 6.68 1.04 1.69
C ARG A 31 6.54 0.09 0.50
N TYR A 32 5.29 -0.20 0.11
CA TYR A 32 4.95 -1.30 -0.79
C TYR A 32 4.72 -0.90 -2.26
N GLY A 33 4.66 0.40 -2.56
CA GLY A 33 4.39 0.92 -3.90
C GLY A 33 5.60 1.64 -4.50
N VAL A 34 6.17 2.59 -3.77
CA VAL A 34 7.31 3.39 -4.24
C VAL A 34 8.46 2.45 -4.62
N ALA A 35 8.92 2.57 -5.87
CA ALA A 35 9.96 1.74 -6.44
C ALA A 35 11.25 1.81 -5.60
N PRO A 36 12.02 0.70 -5.51
CA PRO A 36 13.21 0.63 -4.67
C PRO A 36 14.32 1.60 -5.09
N ASP A 37 14.33 2.00 -6.36
CA ASP A 37 15.30 2.95 -6.93
C ASP A 37 14.90 4.43 -6.73
N HIS A 38 13.80 4.71 -6.03
CA HIS A 38 13.33 6.04 -5.63
C HIS A 38 13.39 6.22 -4.10
N PRO A 39 14.55 6.07 -3.44
CA PRO A 39 14.67 6.14 -1.99
C PRO A 39 14.26 7.52 -1.44
N GLU A 40 14.50 8.60 -2.20
CA GLU A 40 14.18 9.96 -1.79
C GLU A 40 12.68 10.19 -1.57
N VAL A 41 11.82 9.50 -2.32
CA VAL A 41 10.36 9.55 -2.13
C VAL A 41 9.96 8.85 -0.83
N LYS A 42 10.73 7.86 -0.37
CA LYS A 42 10.50 7.16 0.91
C LYS A 42 10.90 8.00 2.13
N ASN A 43 11.62 9.11 1.97
CA ASN A 43 12.02 10.00 3.07
C ASN A 43 10.84 10.60 3.86
N VAL A 44 9.64 10.60 3.27
CA VAL A 44 8.41 10.99 3.99
C VAL A 44 8.17 10.12 5.25
N GLN A 45 8.72 8.91 5.30
CA GLN A 45 8.66 8.02 6.46
C GLN A 45 9.19 8.69 7.73
N HIS A 46 10.22 9.56 7.65
CA HIS A 46 10.71 10.27 8.83
C HIS A 46 9.65 11.12 9.52
N LYS A 47 8.77 11.75 8.73
CA LYS A 47 7.65 12.52 9.27
C LYS A 47 6.57 11.61 9.87
N PHE A 48 6.41 10.41 9.32
CA PHE A 48 5.48 9.43 9.85
C PHE A 48 6.00 8.82 11.16
N ASP A 49 7.32 8.60 11.27
CA ASP A 49 7.99 8.18 12.49
C ASP A 49 7.84 9.23 13.60
N GLU A 50 7.98 10.52 13.28
CA GLU A 50 7.72 11.62 14.23
C GLU A 50 6.30 11.52 14.80
N VAL A 51 5.29 11.35 13.93
CA VAL A 51 3.89 11.18 14.36
C VAL A 51 3.73 9.90 15.20
N ALA A 52 4.32 8.79 14.78
CA ALA A 52 4.21 7.50 15.46
C ALA A 52 4.89 7.50 16.84
N SER A 53 5.86 8.38 17.07
CA SER A 53 6.58 8.52 18.34
C SER A 53 5.84 9.37 19.38
N ASP A 54 4.80 10.10 18.99
CA ASP A 54 4.03 10.95 19.91
C ASP A 54 3.12 10.08 20.80
N SER A 55 3.11 10.38 22.10
CA SER A 55 2.32 9.63 23.10
C SER A 55 0.80 9.63 22.86
N ARG A 56 0.29 10.59 22.07
CA ARG A 56 -1.13 10.70 21.70
C ARG A 56 -1.51 9.81 20.52
N PHE A 57 -0.53 9.20 19.86
CA PHE A 57 -0.73 8.33 18.71
C PHE A 57 -0.54 6.87 19.10
N GLN A 58 -1.42 5.99 18.62
CA GLN A 58 -1.30 4.54 18.73
C GLN A 58 -1.44 3.90 17.36
N PHE A 59 -0.53 2.99 17.04
CA PHE A 59 -0.62 2.16 15.84
C PHE A 59 -1.20 0.79 16.20
N ILE A 60 -2.24 0.39 15.49
CA ILE A 60 -2.96 -0.87 15.69
C ILE A 60 -2.94 -1.63 14.35
N GLY A 61 -1.82 -2.31 14.10
CA GLY A 61 -1.62 -3.13 12.90
C GLY A 61 -2.27 -4.51 12.99
N ASN A 62 -2.30 -5.21 11.86
CA ASN A 62 -2.90 -6.55 11.72
C ASN A 62 -4.41 -6.60 12.07
N VAL A 63 -5.14 -5.50 11.83
CA VAL A 63 -6.58 -5.39 12.06
C VAL A 63 -7.28 -4.92 10.79
N ARG A 64 -8.05 -5.80 10.15
CA ARG A 64 -8.76 -5.49 8.90
C ARG A 64 -10.14 -4.90 9.19
N PHE A 65 -10.32 -3.63 8.85
CA PHE A 65 -11.62 -2.99 8.88
C PHE A 65 -12.62 -3.69 7.94
N GLY A 66 -13.84 -3.91 8.42
CA GLY A 66 -14.88 -4.68 7.74
C GLY A 66 -14.78 -6.19 7.89
N LYS A 67 -13.72 -6.73 8.51
CA LYS A 67 -13.55 -8.17 8.77
C LYS A 67 -13.27 -8.48 10.23
N ASP A 68 -12.25 -7.86 10.80
CA ASP A 68 -11.84 -8.07 12.19
C ASP A 68 -12.49 -7.03 13.13
N ILE A 69 -12.85 -5.85 12.58
CA ILE A 69 -13.58 -4.79 13.27
C ILE A 69 -14.51 -4.05 12.30
N SER A 70 -15.68 -3.64 12.77
CA SER A 70 -16.69 -2.92 11.98
C SER A 70 -16.82 -1.45 12.35
N LEU A 71 -17.43 -0.67 11.46
CA LEU A 71 -17.78 0.73 11.74
C LEU A 71 -18.72 0.87 12.94
N ALA A 72 -19.66 -0.07 13.08
CA ALA A 72 -20.64 -0.05 14.17
C ALA A 72 -19.98 -0.26 15.54
N GLU A 73 -18.91 -1.07 15.59
CA GLU A 73 -18.12 -1.29 16.80
C GLU A 73 -17.24 -0.09 17.13
N LEU A 74 -16.65 0.58 16.14
CA LEU A 74 -15.78 1.74 16.38
C LEU A 74 -16.56 3.01 16.75
N LYS A 75 -17.70 3.26 16.10
CA LYS A 75 -18.42 4.54 16.20
C LYS A 75 -18.74 5.01 17.63
N PRO A 76 -19.08 4.14 18.61
CA PRO A 76 -19.32 4.57 19.99
C PRO A 76 -18.07 5.02 20.75
N HIS A 77 -16.86 4.71 20.26
CA HIS A 77 -15.60 4.94 20.96
C HIS A 77 -14.77 6.12 20.43
N TYR A 78 -15.15 6.69 19.29
CA TYR A 78 -14.42 7.77 18.65
C TYR A 78 -15.33 8.94 18.27
N ASP A 79 -14.87 10.18 18.49
CA ASP A 79 -15.58 11.39 18.07
C ASP A 79 -15.68 11.51 16.54
N ALA A 80 -14.66 11.02 15.84
CA ALA A 80 -14.59 11.02 14.38
C ALA A 80 -13.81 9.81 13.86
N ILE A 81 -14.22 9.31 12.69
CA ILE A 81 -13.56 8.20 12.00
C ILE A 81 -13.22 8.66 10.58
N VAL A 82 -11.93 8.57 10.22
CA VAL A 82 -11.43 8.96 8.90
C VAL A 82 -11.00 7.71 8.13
N LEU A 83 -11.77 7.37 7.08
CA LEU A 83 -11.43 6.26 6.19
C LEU A 83 -10.30 6.69 5.26
N SER A 84 -9.12 6.07 5.42
CA SER A 84 -7.92 6.40 4.64
C SER A 84 -7.14 5.17 4.19
N TYR A 85 -7.86 4.10 3.83
CA TYR A 85 -7.35 2.77 3.46
C TYR A 85 -6.88 2.65 2.00
N GLY A 86 -6.89 3.75 1.24
CA GLY A 86 -6.44 3.76 -0.16
C GLY A 86 -7.36 2.99 -1.11
N ALA A 87 -6.81 2.58 -2.26
CA ALA A 87 -7.49 1.77 -3.27
C ALA A 87 -6.68 0.49 -3.48
N SER A 88 -7.16 -0.62 -2.91
CA SER A 88 -6.49 -1.92 -2.96
C SER A 88 -6.97 -2.84 -4.08
N ALA A 89 -8.07 -2.48 -4.75
CA ALA A 89 -8.63 -3.28 -5.83
C ALA A 89 -8.05 -2.86 -7.18
N GLU A 90 -7.50 -3.83 -7.90
CA GLU A 90 -6.97 -3.65 -9.24
C GLU A 90 -8.06 -3.50 -10.29
N LYS A 91 -7.78 -2.73 -11.34
CA LYS A 91 -8.68 -2.58 -12.48
C LYS A 91 -8.46 -3.72 -13.47
N LYS A 92 -9.48 -4.57 -13.65
CA LYS A 92 -9.48 -5.59 -14.70
C LYS A 92 -9.64 -4.97 -16.09
N LEU A 93 -9.06 -5.61 -17.11
CA LEU A 93 -9.15 -5.20 -18.51
C LEU A 93 -10.47 -5.60 -19.15
N GLY A 94 -11.16 -6.61 -18.60
CA GLY A 94 -12.41 -7.16 -19.14
C GLY A 94 -12.19 -8.00 -20.40
N ILE A 95 -11.02 -8.63 -20.54
CA ILE A 95 -10.65 -9.42 -21.72
C ILE A 95 -10.39 -10.88 -21.35
N LYS A 96 -10.55 -11.79 -22.32
CA LYS A 96 -10.26 -13.20 -22.10
C LYS A 96 -8.82 -13.40 -21.60
N GLY A 97 -8.68 -14.05 -20.44
CA GLY A 97 -7.39 -14.37 -19.83
C GLY A 97 -6.93 -13.40 -18.72
N ASP A 98 -7.66 -12.31 -18.47
CA ASP A 98 -7.38 -11.37 -17.38
C ASP A 98 -8.02 -11.76 -16.03
N ASP A 99 -8.67 -12.93 -16.00
CA ASP A 99 -9.33 -13.54 -14.85
C ASP A 99 -8.39 -14.44 -14.03
N GLY A 100 -7.11 -14.49 -14.39
CA GLY A 100 -6.10 -15.36 -13.76
C GLY A 100 -6.04 -16.77 -14.36
N SER A 101 -6.80 -17.05 -15.43
CA SER A 101 -6.71 -18.34 -16.13
C SER A 101 -5.40 -18.53 -16.91
N LEU A 102 -4.73 -17.43 -17.26
CA LEU A 102 -3.42 -17.45 -17.93
C LEU A 102 -2.29 -17.20 -16.95
N LYS A 103 -1.22 -17.99 -17.07
CA LYS A 103 0.03 -17.75 -16.34
C LYS A 103 0.72 -16.49 -16.85
N ASN A 104 1.44 -15.81 -15.96
CA ASN A 104 2.23 -14.61 -16.25
C ASN A 104 1.42 -13.40 -16.79
N VAL A 105 0.10 -13.39 -16.60
CA VAL A 105 -0.75 -12.20 -16.79
C VAL A 105 -1.04 -11.65 -15.40
N LEU A 106 -0.46 -10.50 -15.08
CA LEU A 106 -0.44 -9.93 -13.73
C LEU A 106 -0.90 -8.48 -13.75
N SER A 107 -1.47 -8.02 -12.64
CA SER A 107 -1.63 -6.57 -12.45
C SER A 107 -0.26 -5.92 -12.18
N ALA A 108 -0.15 -4.63 -12.50
CA ALA A 108 1.03 -3.88 -12.12
C ALA A 108 1.17 -3.82 -10.59
N GLY A 109 0.06 -3.73 -9.85
CA GLY A 109 0.05 -3.75 -8.38
C GLY A 109 0.69 -5.00 -7.79
N ASP A 110 0.33 -6.19 -8.30
CA ASP A 110 0.90 -7.47 -7.82
C ASP A 110 2.41 -7.54 -8.09
N PHE A 111 2.85 -7.10 -9.27
CA PHE A 111 4.28 -7.07 -9.62
C PHE A 111 5.06 -6.08 -8.73
N VAL A 112 4.49 -4.89 -8.50
CA VAL A 112 5.05 -3.87 -7.61
C VAL A 112 5.10 -4.36 -6.17
N GLY A 113 4.03 -4.97 -5.68
CA GLY A 113 3.97 -5.57 -4.35
C GLY A 113 5.00 -6.67 -4.18
N TRP A 114 5.15 -7.55 -5.17
CA TRP A 114 6.15 -8.61 -5.15
C TRP A 114 7.57 -8.07 -5.00
N TYR A 115 8.03 -7.15 -5.85
CA TYR A 115 9.40 -6.65 -5.74
C TYR A 115 9.63 -5.75 -4.51
N ASN A 116 8.58 -5.13 -3.96
CA ASN A 116 8.65 -4.34 -2.72
C ASN A 116 8.43 -5.18 -1.45
N GLY A 117 8.24 -6.50 -1.57
CA GLY A 117 8.10 -7.40 -0.42
C GLY A 117 6.75 -7.29 0.30
N LEU A 118 5.66 -7.02 -0.42
CA LEU A 118 4.31 -7.15 0.11
C LEU A 118 4.03 -8.63 0.41
N PHE A 119 3.66 -8.93 1.66
CA PHE A 119 3.49 -10.30 2.12
C PHE A 119 2.47 -11.10 1.30
N GLN A 120 1.47 -10.47 0.68
CA GLN A 120 0.47 -11.17 -0.12
C GLN A 120 1.04 -11.67 -1.45
N ASP A 121 2.09 -11.01 -1.96
CA ASP A 121 2.67 -11.25 -3.27
C ASP A 121 4.00 -12.01 -3.20
N TYR A 122 4.46 -12.38 -2.01
CA TYR A 122 5.77 -13.02 -1.79
C TYR A 122 5.98 -14.30 -2.61
N ASN A 123 4.90 -15.02 -2.92
CA ASN A 123 4.92 -16.27 -3.65
C ASN A 123 4.53 -16.11 -5.13
N LEU A 124 4.61 -14.89 -5.66
CA LEU A 124 4.41 -14.64 -7.07
C LEU A 124 5.52 -15.35 -7.87
N GLN A 125 5.14 -16.44 -8.53
CA GLN A 125 6.04 -17.27 -9.33
C GLN A 125 6.18 -16.65 -10.73
N LEU A 126 7.08 -15.67 -10.85
CA LEU A 126 7.37 -15.00 -12.11
C LEU A 126 8.61 -15.59 -12.77
N ASP A 127 8.43 -16.24 -13.91
CA ASP A 127 9.54 -16.76 -14.70
C ASP A 127 10.01 -15.74 -15.74
N LEU A 128 11.00 -14.95 -15.35
CA LEU A 128 11.63 -13.93 -16.20
C LEU A 128 12.67 -14.50 -17.17
N THR A 129 12.96 -15.81 -17.14
CA THR A 129 14.03 -16.42 -17.95
C THR A 129 13.54 -16.99 -19.27
N ARG A 130 12.22 -17.13 -19.44
CA ARG A 130 11.61 -17.84 -20.57
C ARG A 130 11.47 -17.02 -21.85
N THR A 131 11.59 -15.70 -21.77
CA THR A 131 11.33 -14.77 -22.88
C THR A 131 12.24 -13.56 -22.76
N ASP A 132 12.56 -12.94 -23.89
CA ASP A 132 13.27 -11.66 -23.99
C ASP A 132 12.31 -10.46 -23.97
N THR A 133 11.00 -10.71 -23.96
CA THR A 133 9.97 -9.69 -24.17
C THR A 133 8.93 -9.71 -23.05
N ALA A 134 8.68 -8.54 -22.45
CA ALA A 134 7.56 -8.27 -21.54
C ALA A 134 6.67 -7.15 -22.12
N VAL A 135 5.35 -7.23 -21.92
CA VAL A 135 4.40 -6.23 -22.39
C VAL A 135 3.71 -5.57 -21.19
N VAL A 136 3.83 -4.24 -21.09
CA VAL A 136 3.16 -3.44 -20.06
C VAL A 136 2.00 -2.67 -20.70
N ILE A 137 0.80 -2.80 -20.14
CA ILE A 137 -0.39 -2.12 -20.64
C ILE A 137 -0.69 -0.91 -19.76
N GLY A 138 -0.49 0.29 -20.30
CA GLY A 138 -0.79 1.56 -19.63
C GLY A 138 0.31 2.61 -19.82
N HIS A 139 -0.04 3.89 -19.73
CA HIS A 139 0.87 5.03 -19.93
C HIS A 139 1.04 5.89 -18.66
N GLY A 140 1.00 5.27 -17.47
CA GLY A 140 1.16 5.94 -16.18
C GLY A 140 2.54 5.71 -15.56
N ASN A 141 2.85 6.42 -14.47
CA ASN A 141 4.13 6.28 -13.76
C ASN A 141 4.41 4.84 -13.32
N VAL A 142 3.40 4.12 -12.84
CA VAL A 142 3.55 2.70 -12.44
C VAL A 142 3.99 1.83 -13.61
N ALA A 143 3.53 2.11 -14.84
CA ALA A 143 3.97 1.37 -16.03
C ALA A 143 5.47 1.59 -16.30
N LEU A 144 5.97 2.82 -16.07
CA LEU A 144 7.38 3.13 -16.16
C LEU A 144 8.20 2.47 -15.04
N ASP A 145 7.65 2.40 -13.82
CA ASP A 145 8.29 1.70 -12.70
C ASP A 145 8.47 0.21 -12.99
N VAL A 146 7.43 -0.45 -13.48
CA VAL A 146 7.49 -1.85 -13.91
C VAL A 146 8.54 -2.05 -15.01
N ALA A 147 8.50 -1.23 -16.07
CA ALA A 147 9.45 -1.33 -17.19
C ALA A 147 10.89 -1.11 -16.73
N ARG A 148 11.13 -0.14 -15.85
CA ARG A 148 12.45 0.19 -15.35
C ARG A 148 13.03 -0.92 -14.48
N ILE A 149 12.23 -1.52 -13.60
CA ILE A 149 12.66 -2.66 -12.78
C ILE A 149 12.98 -3.89 -13.64
N LEU A 150 12.19 -4.15 -14.69
CA LEU A 150 12.45 -5.27 -15.61
C LEU A 150 13.72 -5.09 -16.46
N LEU A 151 14.17 -3.85 -16.66
CA LEU A 151 15.34 -3.50 -17.48
C LEU A 151 16.57 -3.11 -16.65
N MET A 152 16.50 -3.21 -15.32
CA MET A 152 17.59 -2.86 -14.42
C MET A 152 18.59 -4.02 -14.36
N ASP A 153 19.87 -3.73 -14.62
CA ASP A 153 20.99 -4.68 -14.55
C ASP A 153 21.40 -5.01 -13.10
#